data_AF-P47274-F1
#
_entry.id   AF-P47274-F1
#
_cell.length_a   1.000
_cell.length_b   1.000
_cell.length_c   1.000
_cell.angle_alpha   90.00
_cell.angle_beta   90.00
_cell.angle_gamma   90.00
#
_symmetry.space_group_name_H-M   'P 1'
#
loop_
_entity.id
_entity.type
_entity.pdbx_description
1 polymer ?
#
loop_
_entity_poly.entity_id
_entity_poly.type
_entity_poly.pdbx_seq_one_letter_code
_entity_poly.pdbx_strand_id
1 'polypeptide(L)'
;MKRNWRQHYNVFLANLVLVFGFALNILVAKQSLNNTTPQFRFLFVTPFLGVVIGAVLYFFDVKWFLIDYPYKKFHFQKKWAIVYLSGVIVFFLNVLIGVVLLVVMVNYITNQILEREYERLFTNSLPYLWSTTGTSIVLSLISIGMSKTAHFFIDIEILKAKKGEPTDPNKTDNRAVVINLDENKKNEKEQSPPSAEMTSL
;
A
#
# COMPACT_ATOMS: atom_id res chain seq x y z
N MET A 1 12.93 11.71 -17.94
CA MET A 1 12.04 11.55 -16.78
C MET A 1 12.92 11.59 -15.54
N LYS A 2 12.86 12.65 -14.72
CA LYS A 2 13.60 12.66 -13.44
C LYS A 2 12.98 11.56 -12.58
N ARG A 3 13.77 10.54 -12.26
CA ARG A 3 13.39 9.44 -11.36
C ARG A 3 12.91 10.08 -10.06
N ASN A 4 11.60 10.10 -9.81
CA ASN A 4 11.04 10.76 -8.65
C ASN A 4 11.25 9.81 -7.47
N TRP A 5 12.50 9.70 -7.03
CA TRP A 5 12.98 8.80 -5.97
C TRP A 5 12.06 8.83 -4.75
N ARG A 6 11.50 10.01 -4.43
CA ARG A 6 10.50 10.25 -3.40
C ARG A 6 9.33 9.27 -3.44
N GLN A 7 8.85 8.89 -4.62
CA GLN A 7 7.72 7.97 -4.78
C GLN A 7 8.06 6.57 -4.26
N HIS A 8 9.27 6.06 -4.53
CA HIS A 8 9.66 4.72 -4.07
C HIS A 8 9.88 4.59 -2.56
N TYR A 9 9.97 5.70 -1.81
CA TYR A 9 10.15 5.62 -0.35
C TYR A 9 8.82 5.46 0.38
N ASN A 10 7.68 5.78 -0.24
CA ASN A 10 6.39 5.72 0.45
C ASN A 10 6.03 4.29 0.88
N VAL A 11 6.19 3.28 0.01
CA VAL A 11 5.99 1.87 0.42
C VAL A 11 6.91 1.46 1.55
N PHE A 12 8.19 1.84 1.47
CA PHE A 12 9.16 1.51 2.51
C PHE A 12 8.79 2.16 3.84
N LEU A 13 8.47 3.46 3.80
CA LEU A 13 8.09 4.22 4.98
C LEU A 13 6.76 3.73 5.57
N ALA A 14 5.77 3.39 4.74
CA ALA A 14 4.50 2.84 5.18
C ALA A 14 4.67 1.54 5.97
N ASN A 15 5.48 0.62 5.42
CA ASN A 15 5.81 -0.64 6.08
C ASN A 15 6.66 -0.43 7.34
N LEU A 16 7.62 0.49 7.29
CA LEU A 16 8.47 0.82 8.44
C LEU A 16 7.65 1.38 9.60
N VAL A 17 6.74 2.32 9.31
CA VAL A 17 5.84 2.92 10.32
C VAL A 17 4.90 1.88 10.91
N LEU A 18 4.40 0.95 10.08
CA LEU A 18 3.57 -0.16 10.57
C LEU A 18 4.34 -1.04 11.57
N VAL A 19 5.55 -1.47 11.20
CA VAL A 19 6.43 -2.25 12.07
C VAL A 19 6.75 -1.49 13.37
N PHE A 20 7.06 -0.19 13.27
CA PHE A 20 7.31 0.63 14.46
C PHE A 20 6.07 0.75 15.35
N GLY A 21 4.86 0.87 14.80
CA GLY A 21 3.62 0.90 15.58
C GLY A 21 3.44 -0.34 16.44
N PHE A 22 3.72 -1.52 15.88
CA PHE A 22 3.69 -2.80 16.62
C PHE A 22 4.87 -2.93 17.59
N ALA A 23 6.09 -2.56 17.20
CA ALA A 23 7.26 -2.64 18.06
C ALA A 23 7.18 -1.71 19.28
N LEU A 24 6.69 -0.48 19.09
CA LEU A 24 6.43 0.47 20.17
C LEU A 24 5.37 -0.06 21.15
N ASN A 25 4.49 -0.94 20.69
CA ASN A 25 3.49 -1.56 21.55
C ASN A 25 4.13 -2.44 22.64
N ILE A 26 5.34 -2.98 22.42
CA ILE A 26 6.10 -3.71 23.45
C ILE A 26 6.47 -2.77 24.60
N LEU A 27 6.89 -1.55 24.28
CA LEU A 27 7.25 -0.54 25.29
C LEU A 27 6.01 -0.08 26.06
N VAL A 28 4.91 0.18 25.35
CA VAL A 28 3.62 0.54 25.97
C VAL A 28 3.10 -0.59 26.85
N ALA A 29 3.21 -1.85 26.40
CA ALA A 29 2.82 -3.01 27.21
C ALA A 29 3.67 -3.14 28.47
N LYS A 30 4.98 -2.94 28.37
CA LYS A 30 5.88 -2.97 29.54
C LYS A 30 5.48 -1.94 30.59
N GLN A 31 5.09 -0.74 30.18
CA GLN A 31 4.65 0.31 31.10
C GLN A 31 3.22 0.06 31.61
N SER A 32 2.30 -0.31 30.71
CA SER A 32 0.86 -0.38 31.03
C SER A 32 0.48 -1.64 31.81
N LEU A 33 1.20 -2.75 31.65
CA LEU A 33 0.90 -4.03 32.29
C LEU A 33 1.65 -4.25 33.61
N ASN A 34 2.76 -3.55 33.84
CA ASN A 34 3.52 -3.63 35.11
C ASN A 34 3.07 -2.59 36.15
N ASN A 35 2.14 -1.70 35.81
CA ASN A 35 1.60 -0.73 36.75
C ASN A 35 0.63 -1.39 37.74
N THR A 36 0.49 -0.79 38.93
CA THR A 36 -0.40 -1.27 40.01
C THR A 36 -1.85 -1.47 39.56
N THR A 37 -2.30 -0.64 38.62
CA THR A 37 -3.57 -0.82 37.91
C THR A 37 -3.28 -0.99 36.41
N PRO A 38 -3.26 -2.23 35.89
CA PRO A 38 -2.91 -2.47 34.50
C PRO A 38 -3.96 -1.90 33.55
N GLN A 39 -3.53 -1.07 32.59
CA GLN A 39 -4.41 -0.40 31.63
C GLN A 39 -4.17 -0.92 30.21
N PHE A 40 -4.87 -1.99 29.83
CA PHE A 40 -4.71 -2.63 28.52
C PHE A 40 -5.20 -1.77 27.33
N ARG A 41 -5.99 -0.71 27.57
CA ARG A 41 -6.54 0.16 26.51
C ARG A 41 -5.47 0.84 25.66
N PHE A 42 -4.32 1.15 26.26
CA PHE A 42 -3.21 1.79 25.53
C PHE A 42 -2.52 0.86 24.54
N LEU A 43 -2.72 -0.46 24.65
CA LEU A 43 -2.14 -1.46 23.73
C LEU A 43 -2.65 -1.32 22.29
N PHE A 44 -3.78 -0.63 22.09
CA PHE A 44 -4.31 -0.35 20.76
C PHE A 44 -3.76 0.93 20.14
N VAL A 45 -3.27 1.87 20.95
CA VAL A 45 -2.96 3.23 20.46
C VAL A 45 -1.78 3.20 19.49
N THR A 46 -0.66 2.56 19.85
CA THR A 46 0.53 2.59 18.99
C THR A 46 0.36 1.74 17.72
N PRO A 47 -0.22 0.52 17.74
CA PRO A 47 -0.49 -0.19 16.50
C PRO A 47 -1.48 0.56 15.63
N PHE A 48 -2.53 1.16 16.21
CA PHE A 48 -3.53 1.91 15.45
C PHE A 48 -2.91 3.13 14.76
N LEU A 49 -2.07 3.91 15.45
CA LEU A 49 -1.34 5.02 14.83
C LEU A 49 -0.44 4.52 13.70
N GLY A 50 0.26 3.39 13.89
CA GLY A 50 1.07 2.75 12.86
C GLY A 50 0.24 2.37 11.62
N VAL A 51 -0.94 1.77 11.83
CA VAL A 51 -1.88 1.39 10.76
C VAL A 51 -2.40 2.62 10.02
N VAL A 52 -2.84 3.66 10.73
CA VAL A 52 -3.39 4.87 10.11
C VAL A 52 -2.33 5.59 9.27
N ILE A 53 -1.16 5.85 9.84
CA ILE A 53 -0.08 6.54 9.12
C ILE A 53 0.44 5.67 7.97
N GLY A 54 0.62 4.37 8.21
CA GLY A 54 1.03 3.42 7.18
C GLY A 54 0.05 3.37 6.01
N ALA A 55 -1.25 3.26 6.28
CA ALA A 55 -2.28 3.23 5.25
C ALA A 55 -2.35 4.53 4.43
N VAL A 56 -2.19 5.69 5.07
CA VAL A 56 -2.14 6.99 4.37
C VAL A 56 -0.92 7.07 3.45
N LEU A 57 0.26 6.66 3.91
CA LEU A 57 1.47 6.64 3.09
C LEU A 57 1.34 5.67 1.91
N TYR A 58 0.75 4.50 2.13
CA TYR A 58 0.50 3.51 1.08
C TYR A 58 -0.55 4.01 0.07
N PHE A 59 -1.60 4.70 0.53
CA PHE A 59 -2.60 5.32 -0.34
C PHE A 59 -1.95 6.33 -1.30
N PHE A 60 -1.05 7.18 -0.80
CA PHE A 60 -0.31 8.09 -1.66
C PHE A 60 0.52 7.32 -2.69
N ASP A 61 1.21 6.26 -2.29
CA ASP A 61 1.97 5.41 -3.22
C ASP A 61 1.10 4.85 -4.35
N VAL A 62 -0.04 4.25 -4.01
CA VAL A 62 -0.99 3.70 -5.00
C VAL A 62 -1.54 4.80 -5.91
N LYS A 63 -1.88 5.97 -5.34
CA LYS A 63 -2.35 7.11 -6.13
C LYS A 63 -1.29 7.56 -7.14
N TRP A 64 -0.03 7.64 -6.72
CA TRP A 64 1.07 8.01 -7.62
C TRP A 64 1.33 6.92 -8.66
N PHE A 65 1.31 5.65 -8.28
CA PHE A 65 1.43 4.53 -9.20
C PHE A 65 0.36 4.61 -10.31
N LEU A 66 -0.90 4.87 -9.96
CA LEU A 66 -1.98 5.01 -10.94
C LEU A 66 -1.80 6.24 -11.87
N ILE A 67 -1.22 7.33 -11.36
CA ILE A 67 -0.98 8.55 -12.14
C ILE A 67 0.21 8.38 -13.09
N ASP A 68 1.31 7.78 -12.61
CA ASP A 68 2.55 7.62 -13.38
C ASP A 68 2.47 6.49 -14.41
N TYR A 69 1.62 5.49 -14.13
CA TYR A 69 1.34 4.38 -15.03
C TYR A 69 -0.13 4.42 -15.47
N PRO A 70 -0.56 5.45 -16.22
CA PRO A 70 -1.92 5.49 -16.74
C PRO A 70 -2.10 4.25 -17.62
N TYR A 71 -2.98 3.36 -17.18
CA TYR A 71 -3.35 2.07 -17.77
C TYR A 71 -3.62 2.12 -19.29
N LYS A 72 -3.74 3.31 -19.88
CA LYS A 72 -4.11 3.55 -21.29
C LYS A 72 -2.97 3.58 -22.29
N LYS A 73 -1.72 3.83 -21.91
CA LYS A 73 -0.60 3.89 -22.90
C LYS A 73 0.37 2.74 -22.81
N PHE A 74 0.17 1.86 -21.84
CA PHE A 74 1.10 0.83 -21.53
C PHE A 74 0.46 -0.51 -21.85
N HIS A 75 0.79 -1.02 -23.05
CA HIS A 75 0.91 -2.45 -23.34
C HIS A 75 1.86 -3.20 -22.38
N PHE A 76 2.28 -2.58 -21.27
CA PHE A 76 3.22 -3.10 -20.31
C PHE A 76 2.64 -4.35 -19.71
N GLN A 77 3.51 -5.32 -19.49
CA GLN A 77 3.11 -6.66 -19.10
C GLN A 77 2.22 -6.55 -17.87
N LYS A 78 0.93 -6.90 -18.02
CA LYS A 78 -0.08 -6.95 -16.93
C LYS A 78 0.50 -7.62 -15.68
N LYS A 79 1.42 -8.57 -15.88
CA LYS A 79 2.24 -9.23 -14.87
C LYS A 79 2.83 -8.29 -13.82
N TRP A 80 3.53 -7.21 -14.18
CA TRP A 80 4.21 -6.38 -13.18
C TRP A 80 3.26 -5.48 -12.40
N ALA A 81 2.19 -5.00 -13.04
CA ALA A 81 1.09 -4.33 -12.35
C ALA A 81 0.39 -5.28 -11.35
N ILE A 82 0.21 -6.55 -11.72
CA ILE A 82 -0.31 -7.59 -10.82
C ILE A 82 0.65 -7.81 -9.66
N VAL A 83 1.96 -7.90 -9.88
CA VAL A 83 2.96 -8.04 -8.80
C VAL A 83 2.92 -6.84 -7.85
N TYR A 84 2.80 -5.62 -8.37
CA TYR A 84 2.63 -4.42 -7.54
C TYR A 84 1.36 -4.51 -6.69
N LEU A 85 0.23 -4.86 -7.32
CA LEU A 85 -1.06 -5.01 -6.62
C LEU A 85 -1.00 -6.12 -5.57
N SER A 86 -0.30 -7.22 -5.83
CA SER A 86 -0.03 -8.26 -4.83
C SER A 86 0.74 -7.70 -3.64
N GLY A 87 1.74 -6.83 -3.86
CA GLY A 87 2.44 -6.14 -2.78
C GLY A 87 1.53 -5.26 -1.91
N VAL A 88 0.56 -4.56 -2.55
CA VAL A 88 -0.48 -3.78 -1.89
C VAL A 88 -1.40 -4.70 -1.06
N ILE A 89 -1.83 -5.82 -1.64
CA ILE A 89 -2.69 -6.79 -0.95
C ILE A 89 -1.97 -7.38 0.28
N VAL A 90 -0.68 -7.73 0.14
CA VAL A 90 0.13 -8.22 1.27
C VAL A 90 0.22 -7.17 2.38
N PHE A 91 0.32 -5.89 2.06
CA PHE A 91 0.28 -4.82 3.07
C PHE A 91 -1.06 -4.80 3.82
N PHE A 92 -2.20 -4.86 3.13
CA PHE A 92 -3.50 -4.90 3.79
C PHE A 92 -3.73 -6.19 4.58
N LEU A 93 -3.24 -7.33 4.09
CA LEU A 93 -3.23 -8.58 4.86
C LEU A 93 -2.38 -8.45 6.12
N ASN A 94 -1.25 -7.74 6.06
CA ASN A 94 -0.43 -7.45 7.24
C ASN A 94 -1.21 -6.65 8.28
N VAL A 95 -1.88 -5.58 7.85
CA VAL A 95 -2.76 -4.79 8.72
C VAL A 95 -3.84 -5.66 9.35
N LEU A 96 -4.54 -6.47 8.55
CA LEU A 96 -5.62 -7.34 9.02
C LEU A 96 -5.12 -8.36 10.06
N ILE A 97 -4.05 -9.10 9.74
CA ILE A 97 -3.45 -10.09 10.64
C ILE A 97 -2.96 -9.43 11.92
N GLY A 98 -2.32 -8.25 11.82
CA GLY A 98 -1.87 -7.48 12.96
C GLY A 98 -3.02 -7.07 13.89
N VAL A 99 -4.15 -6.62 13.34
CA VAL A 99 -5.36 -6.30 14.12
C VAL A 99 -5.94 -7.55 14.79
N VAL A 100 -6.05 -8.68 14.07
CA VAL A 100 -6.56 -9.93 14.64
C VAL A 100 -5.69 -10.40 15.81
N LEU A 101 -4.38 -10.42 15.64
CA LEU A 101 -3.45 -10.82 16.70
C LEU A 101 -3.50 -9.87 17.91
N LEU A 102 -3.70 -8.57 17.68
CA LEU A 102 -3.85 -7.58 18.74
C LEU A 102 -5.13 -7.82 19.55
N VAL A 103 -6.25 -8.14 18.89
CA VAL A 103 -7.51 -8.50 19.56
C VAL A 103 -7.35 -9.79 20.38
N VAL A 104 -6.70 -10.81 19.82
CA VAL A 104 -6.42 -12.05 20.55
C VAL A 104 -5.58 -11.79 21.80
N MET A 105 -4.53 -10.97 21.69
CA MET A 105 -3.68 -10.60 22.82
C MET A 105 -4.47 -9.86 23.92
N VAL A 106 -5.32 -8.90 23.55
CA VAL A 106 -6.14 -8.16 24.52
C VAL A 106 -7.15 -9.06 25.21
N ASN A 107 -7.79 -9.96 24.47
CA ASN A 107 -8.71 -10.95 25.07
C ASN A 107 -7.98 -11.85 26.06
N TYR A 108 -6.78 -12.32 25.71
CA TYR A 108 -5.94 -13.12 26.60
C TYR A 108 -5.57 -12.36 27.89
N ILE A 109 -5.11 -11.11 27.77
CA ILE A 109 -4.79 -10.25 28.94
C ILE A 109 -6.03 -10.00 29.79
N THR A 110 -7.18 -9.75 29.16
CA THR A 110 -8.45 -9.51 29.85
C THR A 110 -8.87 -10.72 30.68
N ASN A 111 -8.73 -11.93 30.13
CA ASN A 111 -9.03 -13.16 30.86
C ASN A 111 -8.10 -13.36 32.07
N GLN A 112 -6.80 -13.11 31.94
CA GLN A 112 -5.87 -13.19 33.08
C GLN A 112 -6.18 -12.18 34.18
N ILE A 113 -6.62 -10.97 33.81
CA ILE A 113 -7.06 -9.94 34.77
C ILE A 113 -8.31 -10.40 35.54
N LEU A 114 -9.25 -11.06 34.85
CA LEU A 114 -10.46 -11.62 35.47
C LEU A 114 -10.14 -12.80 36.41
N GLU A 115 -9.15 -13.60 36.06
CA GLU A 115 -8.63 -14.72 36.86
C GLU A 115 -7.70 -14.27 38.02
N ARG A 116 -7.46 -12.96 38.16
CA ARG A 116 -6.60 -12.33 39.17
C ARG A 116 -5.11 -12.72 39.08
N GLU A 117 -4.65 -13.12 37.90
CA GLU A 117 -3.25 -13.49 37.65
C GLU A 117 -2.39 -12.27 37.24
N TYR A 118 -2.19 -11.32 38.16
CA TYR A 118 -1.53 -10.04 37.83
C TYR A 118 -0.01 -10.13 37.71
N GLU A 119 0.64 -11.03 38.45
CA GLU A 119 2.10 -11.01 38.63
C GLU A 119 2.91 -11.26 37.35
N ARG A 120 2.27 -11.77 36.28
CA ARG A 120 2.96 -12.18 35.04
C ARG A 120 2.29 -11.70 33.76
N LEU A 121 1.40 -10.71 33.81
CA LEU A 121 0.66 -10.22 32.62
C LEU A 121 1.61 -9.83 31.47
N PHE A 122 2.65 -9.04 31.75
CA PHE A 122 3.61 -8.64 30.73
C PHE A 122 4.37 -9.85 30.16
N THR A 123 4.92 -10.70 31.02
CA THR A 123 5.67 -11.92 30.63
C THR A 123 4.82 -12.85 29.78
N ASN A 124 3.55 -13.04 30.13
CA ASN A 124 2.60 -13.89 29.40
C ASN A 124 2.16 -13.25 28.08
N SER A 125 2.12 -11.91 27.99
CA SER A 125 1.82 -11.19 26.75
C SER A 125 2.99 -11.11 25.76
N LEU A 126 4.23 -11.29 26.24
CA LEU A 126 5.46 -11.10 25.46
C LEU A 126 5.52 -11.95 24.18
N PRO A 127 5.14 -13.25 24.20
CA PRO A 127 5.11 -14.06 22.98
C PRO A 127 4.15 -13.51 21.91
N TYR A 128 2.99 -12.98 22.31
CA TYR A 128 2.02 -12.38 21.40
C TYR A 128 2.52 -11.05 20.83
N LEU A 129 3.18 -10.22 21.64
CA LEU A 129 3.79 -8.97 21.21
C LEU A 129 4.96 -9.19 20.23
N TRP A 130 5.77 -10.22 20.47
CA TRP A 130 6.82 -10.59 19.52
C TRP A 130 6.28 -11.26 18.27
N SER A 131 5.22 -12.07 18.38
CA SER A 131 4.57 -12.69 17.22
C SER A 131 3.93 -11.63 16.31
N THR A 132 3.21 -10.66 16.87
CA THR A 132 2.66 -9.52 16.11
C THR A 132 3.75 -8.73 15.41
N THR A 133 4.81 -8.37 16.13
CA THR A 133 5.95 -7.62 15.56
C THR A 133 6.69 -8.44 14.48
N GLY A 134 6.96 -9.71 14.74
CA GLY A 134 7.65 -10.61 13.82
C GLY A 134 6.85 -10.86 12.54
N THR A 135 5.55 -11.17 12.66
CA THR A 135 4.66 -11.30 11.51
C THR A 135 4.58 -9.99 10.72
N SER A 136 4.52 -8.84 11.42
CA SER A 136 4.53 -7.53 10.77
C SER A 136 5.80 -7.31 9.96
N ILE A 137 6.98 -7.66 10.49
CA ILE A 137 8.26 -7.54 9.79
C ILE A 137 8.26 -8.41 8.53
N VAL A 138 7.89 -9.69 8.65
CA VAL A 138 7.91 -10.64 7.53
C VAL A 138 7.00 -10.19 6.40
N LEU A 139 5.74 -9.86 6.71
CA LEU A 139 4.78 -9.43 5.69
C LEU A 139 5.16 -8.07 5.10
N SER A 140 5.74 -7.17 5.90
CA SER A 140 6.27 -5.91 5.39
C SER A 140 7.43 -6.10 4.42
N LEU A 141 8.35 -7.01 4.69
CA LEU A 141 9.45 -7.33 3.75
C LEU A 141 8.92 -7.91 2.45
N ILE A 142 7.90 -8.78 2.50
CA ILE A 142 7.26 -9.34 1.30
C ILE A 142 6.58 -8.22 0.50
N SER A 143 5.81 -7.35 1.15
CA SER A 143 5.14 -6.20 0.52
C SER A 143 6.14 -5.25 -0.16
N ILE A 144 7.23 -4.90 0.54
CA ILE A 144 8.31 -4.07 -0.01
C ILE A 144 8.95 -4.77 -1.20
N GLY A 145 9.30 -6.04 -1.06
CA GLY A 145 9.95 -6.84 -2.10
C GLY A 145 9.12 -6.89 -3.38
N MET A 146 7.83 -7.21 -3.28
CA MET A 146 6.92 -7.22 -4.43
C MET A 146 6.80 -5.84 -5.09
N SER A 147 6.54 -4.80 -4.30
CA SER A 147 6.33 -3.44 -4.81
C SER A 147 7.59 -2.88 -5.48
N LYS A 148 8.77 -3.06 -4.85
CA LYS A 148 10.06 -2.62 -5.40
C LYS A 148 10.44 -3.38 -6.66
N THR A 149 10.21 -4.69 -6.68
CA THR A 149 10.46 -5.52 -7.86
C THR A 149 9.59 -5.07 -9.03
N ALA A 150 8.29 -4.86 -8.79
CA ALA A 150 7.38 -4.37 -9.81
C ALA A 150 7.83 -3.02 -10.38
N HIS A 151 8.12 -2.05 -9.51
CA HIS A 151 8.63 -0.75 -9.95
C HIS A 151 9.90 -0.85 -10.79
N PHE A 152 10.87 -1.67 -10.36
CA PHE A 152 12.13 -1.83 -11.08
C PHE A 152 11.92 -2.38 -12.49
N PHE A 153 11.11 -3.43 -12.65
CA PHE A 153 10.84 -4.00 -13.96
C PHE A 153 10.01 -3.10 -14.85
N ILE A 154 9.00 -2.41 -14.29
CA ILE A 154 8.22 -1.42 -15.04
C ILE A 154 9.14 -0.30 -15.55
N ASP A 155 10.03 0.22 -14.70
CA ASP A 155 10.97 1.27 -15.09
C ASP A 155 11.94 0.81 -16.20
N ILE A 156 12.44 -0.42 -16.12
CA ILE A 156 13.28 -1.01 -17.19
C ILE A 156 12.50 -1.08 -18.50
N GLU A 157 11.26 -1.57 -18.48
CA GLU A 157 10.42 -1.66 -19.68
C GLU A 157 10.15 -0.26 -20.28
N ILE A 158 9.95 0.77 -19.44
CA ILE A 158 9.78 2.16 -19.90
C ILE A 158 11.05 2.67 -20.57
N LEU A 159 12.22 2.36 -20.00
CA LEU A 159 13.50 2.76 -20.58
C LEU A 159 13.78 2.07 -21.91
N LYS A 160 13.49 0.76 -22.02
CA LYS A 160 13.64 0.01 -23.28
C LYS A 160 12.74 0.57 -24.38
N ALA A 161 11.47 0.82 -24.07
CA ALA A 161 10.53 1.42 -25.02
C ALA A 161 10.98 2.82 -25.49
N LYS A 162 11.51 3.65 -24.57
CA LYS A 162 12.06 4.98 -24.93
C LYS A 162 13.31 4.91 -25.81
N LYS A 163 14.07 3.82 -25.76
CA LYS A 163 15.23 3.58 -26.61
C LYS A 163 14.87 2.93 -27.96
N GLY A 164 13.61 2.59 -28.19
CA GLY A 164 13.18 1.86 -29.39
C GLY A 164 13.64 0.39 -29.40
N GLU A 165 14.06 -0.16 -28.27
CA GLU A 165 14.40 -1.57 -28.16
C GLU A 165 13.10 -2.41 -28.25
N PRO A 166 13.09 -3.54 -28.98
CA PRO A 166 11.91 -4.39 -29.07
C PRO A 166 11.53 -4.88 -27.68
N THR A 167 10.34 -4.47 -27.25
CA THR A 167 9.66 -5.08 -26.10
C THR A 167 8.91 -6.29 -26.65
N ASP A 168 9.13 -7.45 -26.03
CA ASP A 168 8.60 -8.76 -26.45
C ASP A 168 7.09 -8.68 -26.80
N PRO A 169 6.69 -8.70 -28.09
CA PRO A 169 5.31 -8.43 -28.53
C PRO A 169 4.34 -9.56 -28.13
N ASN A 170 4.86 -10.75 -27.84
CA ASN A 170 4.05 -11.89 -27.39
C ASN A 170 3.51 -11.74 -25.95
N LYS A 171 3.82 -10.63 -25.25
CA LYS A 171 3.29 -10.31 -23.91
C LYS A 171 2.45 -9.05 -23.85
N THR A 172 2.36 -8.30 -24.94
CA THR A 172 1.50 -7.14 -25.08
C THR A 172 0.16 -7.61 -25.62
N ASP A 173 -0.84 -7.75 -24.75
CA ASP A 173 -2.19 -8.12 -25.13
C ASP A 173 -2.72 -7.09 -26.15
N ASN A 174 -2.91 -7.51 -27.40
CA ASN A 174 -3.25 -6.65 -28.54
C ASN A 174 -4.69 -6.11 -28.49
N ARG A 175 -5.44 -6.32 -27.40
CA ARG A 175 -6.74 -5.67 -27.20
C ARG A 175 -6.52 -4.25 -26.66
N ALA A 176 -6.31 -3.31 -27.58
CA ALA A 176 -6.48 -1.89 -27.29
C ALA A 176 -7.94 -1.67 -26.87
N VAL A 177 -8.20 -1.59 -25.56
CA VAL A 177 -9.47 -1.05 -25.07
C VAL A 177 -9.40 0.45 -25.29
N VAL A 178 -9.77 0.87 -26.50
CA VAL A 178 -9.95 2.28 -26.86
C VAL A 178 -11.18 2.79 -26.11
N ILE A 179 -11.03 3.14 -24.84
CA ILE A 179 -12.02 3.98 -24.15
C ILE A 179 -11.78 5.39 -24.68
N ASN A 180 -12.49 5.72 -25.75
CA ASN A 180 -12.50 7.00 -26.42
C ASN A 180 -13.11 8.04 -25.46
N LEU A 181 -12.27 8.79 -24.73
CA LEU A 181 -12.73 9.87 -23.85
C LEU A 181 -13.12 11.14 -24.62
N ASP A 182 -12.88 11.19 -25.93
CA ASP A 182 -13.18 12.34 -26.77
C ASP A 182 -14.65 12.45 -27.18
N GLU A 183 -15.51 11.47 -26.84
CA GLU A 183 -16.95 11.60 -27.10
C GLU A 183 -17.58 12.75 -26.30
N ASN A 184 -17.02 13.08 -25.12
CA ASN A 184 -17.48 14.25 -24.36
C ASN A 184 -16.99 15.60 -24.92
N LYS A 185 -16.10 15.62 -25.92
CA LYS A 185 -15.64 16.88 -26.56
C LYS A 185 -16.28 17.16 -27.91
N LYS A 186 -16.98 16.20 -28.53
CA LYS A 186 -17.60 16.43 -29.84
C LYS A 186 -18.88 17.27 -29.78
N ASN A 187 -19.57 17.32 -28.64
CA ASN A 187 -20.82 18.07 -28.53
C ASN A 187 -20.66 19.60 -28.35
N GLU A 188 -19.43 20.12 -28.20
CA GLU A 188 -19.22 21.57 -28.09
C GLU A 188 -18.90 22.27 -29.43
N LYS A 189 -18.71 21.54 -30.54
CA LYS A 189 -18.29 22.16 -31.81
C LYS A 189 -19.33 22.23 -32.92
N GLU A 190 -20.56 21.77 -32.70
CA GLU A 190 -21.64 21.88 -33.70
C GLU A 190 -22.48 23.18 -33.58
N GLN A 191 -22.01 24.18 -32.84
CA GLN A 191 -22.60 25.52 -32.86
C GLN A 191 -21.61 26.55 -33.40
N SER A 192 -21.48 26.60 -34.73
CA SER A 192 -20.94 27.77 -35.45
C SER A 192 -21.60 27.85 -36.83
N PRO A 193 -22.26 28.97 -37.22
CA PRO A 193 -23.18 29.03 -38.35
C PRO A 193 -22.47 29.16 -39.72
N PRO A 194 -23.20 28.96 -40.84
CA PRO A 194 -22.62 28.83 -42.17
C PRO A 194 -22.04 30.16 -42.66
N SER A 195 -20.74 30.18 -42.92
CA SER A 195 -20.07 31.28 -43.63
C SER A 195 -20.41 31.21 -45.11
N ALA A 196 -21.05 32.29 -45.57
CA ALA A 196 -21.60 32.51 -46.89
C ALA A 196 -20.58 32.40 -48.05
N GLU A 197 -21.15 32.04 -49.20
CA GLU A 197 -20.59 32.04 -50.55
C GLU A 197 -19.77 33.30 -50.85
N MET A 198 -18.52 33.12 -51.29
CA MET A 198 -17.82 34.10 -52.13
C MET A 198 -17.65 33.51 -53.51
N THR A 199 -18.66 33.69 -54.34
CA THR A 199 -18.54 33.78 -55.79
C THR A 199 -17.79 35.07 -56.15
N SER A 200 -16.67 34.96 -56.87
CA SER A 200 -16.22 36.04 -57.75
C SER A 200 -15.31 35.53 -58.86
N LEU A 201 -15.87 35.62 -60.08
CA LEU A 201 -15.28 35.79 -61.42
C LEU A 201 -14.51 34.62 -62.04
#